data_AF-A0A1S7DV28-F1
#
_entry.id   AF-A0A1S7DV28-F1
#
_cell.length_a   1.000
_cell.length_b   1.000
_cell.length_c   1.000
_cell.angle_alpha   90.00
_cell.angle_beta   90.00
_cell.angle_gamma   90.00
#
_symmetry.space_group_name_H-M   'P 1'
#
loop_
_entity.id
_entity.type
_entity.pdbx_description
1 polymer ?
#
loop_
_entity_poly.entity_id
_entity_poly.type
_entity_poly.pdbx_seq_one_letter_code
_entity_poly.pdbx_strand_id
1 'polypeptide(L)'
;MAKRVNNEALRKMAERMYVEEGMTAKAIANAIEVTEQTVGRWKKGIQGDLSWDDKRADFLAAPSNIKKILKEELSNIANGYDPKIDVKALSAVSSAIEKMSDKVNTQVTYSVFKEFDLWMAEQDPELAVHFIEYHRLFLLHKAQNELA
;
A
#
# COMPACT_ATOMS: atom_id res chain seq x y z
N MET A 1 -5.12 28.93 35.12
CA MET A 1 -4.56 27.60 34.79
C MET A 1 -5.20 27.13 33.49
N ALA A 2 -4.42 26.94 32.42
CA ALA A 2 -4.95 26.57 31.12
C ALA A 2 -5.43 25.11 31.15
N LYS A 3 -6.73 24.92 30.86
CA LYS A 3 -7.38 23.61 30.69
C LYS A 3 -6.58 22.84 29.64
N ARG A 4 -5.97 21.71 30.00
CA ARG A 4 -5.42 20.76 29.01
C ARG A 4 -6.61 20.21 28.23
N VAL A 5 -6.95 20.84 27.12
CA VAL A 5 -7.97 20.34 26.20
C VAL A 5 -7.42 19.02 25.65
N ASN A 6 -8.15 17.94 25.87
CA ASN A 6 -7.79 16.63 25.35
C ASN A 6 -8.02 16.65 23.82
N ASN A 7 -7.01 17.13 23.09
CA ASN A 7 -7.06 17.27 21.64
C ASN A 7 -6.83 15.94 20.91
N GLU A 8 -6.86 14.79 21.59
CA GLU A 8 -6.57 13.50 20.96
C GLU A 8 -7.57 13.14 19.85
N ALA A 9 -8.86 13.43 20.07
CA ALA A 9 -9.90 13.19 19.07
C ALA A 9 -9.70 14.06 17.82
N LEU A 10 -9.41 15.35 18.02
CA LEU A 10 -9.09 16.31 16.94
C LEU A 10 -7.80 15.92 16.22
N ARG A 11 -6.79 15.44 16.96
CA ARG A 11 -5.53 14.94 16.40
C ARG A 11 -5.77 13.73 15.50
N LYS A 12 -6.55 12.74 15.94
CA LYS A 12 -6.89 11.55 15.13
C LYS A 12 -7.67 11.91 13.87
N MET A 13 -8.61 12.86 13.97
CA MET A 13 -9.35 13.36 12.81
C MET A 13 -8.43 14.09 11.83
N ALA A 14 -7.57 14.98 12.33
CA ALA A 14 -6.57 15.67 11.53
C ALA A 14 -5.57 14.70 10.86
N GLU A 15 -5.17 13.65 11.56
CA GLU A 15 -4.29 12.61 11.04
C GLU A 15 -4.95 11.90 9.86
N ARG A 16 -6.22 11.51 9.98
CA ARG A 16 -7.00 10.94 8.87
C ARG A 16 -7.09 11.90 7.68
N MET A 17 -7.46 13.15 7.91
CA MET A 17 -7.56 14.16 6.84
C MET A 17 -6.23 14.39 6.11
N TYR A 18 -5.11 14.25 6.82
CA TYR A 18 -3.77 14.39 6.22
C TYR A 18 -3.31 13.13 5.49
N VAL A 19 -3.40 11.98 6.16
CA VAL A 19 -2.86 10.68 5.71
C VAL A 19 -3.75 10.06 4.64
N GLU A 20 -5.07 10.07 4.84
CA GLU A 20 -6.03 9.39 3.97
C GLU A 20 -6.60 10.32 2.89
N GLU A 21 -6.94 11.57 3.25
CA GLU A 21 -7.61 12.53 2.34
C GLU A 21 -6.63 13.52 1.66
N GLY A 22 -5.35 13.49 2.06
CA GLY A 22 -4.29 14.28 1.44
C GLY A 22 -4.39 15.80 1.66
N MET A 23 -5.19 16.25 2.62
CA MET A 23 -5.41 17.68 2.90
C MET A 23 -4.15 18.38 3.43
N THR A 24 -4.02 19.68 3.14
CA THR A 24 -2.91 20.50 3.68
C THR A 24 -3.13 20.86 5.14
N ALA A 25 -2.06 21.11 5.89
CA ALA A 25 -2.16 21.54 7.30
C ALA A 25 -3.03 22.79 7.49
N LYS A 26 -2.98 23.72 6.53
CA LYS A 26 -3.82 24.92 6.49
C LYS A 26 -5.31 24.59 6.27
N ALA A 27 -5.62 23.66 5.36
CA ALA A 27 -7.01 23.25 5.12
C ALA A 27 -7.60 22.50 6.32
N ILE A 28 -6.80 21.62 6.95
CA ILE A 28 -7.19 20.88 8.16
C ILE A 28 -7.42 21.85 9.33
N ALA A 29 -6.50 22.81 9.52
CA ALA A 29 -6.60 23.84 10.56
C ALA A 29 -7.93 24.61 10.48
N ASN A 30 -8.33 24.99 9.27
CA ASN A 30 -9.61 25.65 9.03
C ASN A 30 -10.81 24.72 9.26
N ALA A 31 -10.70 23.44 8.89
CA ALA A 31 -11.80 22.48 8.98
C ALA A 31 -12.13 22.04 10.41
N ILE A 32 -11.13 21.99 11.31
CA ILE A 32 -11.31 21.55 12.71
C ILE A 32 -11.09 22.68 13.72
N GLU A 33 -11.03 23.93 13.25
CA GLU A 33 -10.91 25.16 14.04
C GLU A 33 -9.70 25.18 14.99
N VAL A 34 -8.53 24.77 14.50
CA VAL A 34 -7.25 24.87 15.23
C VAL A 34 -6.24 25.68 14.44
N THR A 35 -5.13 26.07 15.06
CA THR A 35 -4.07 26.78 14.35
C THR A 35 -3.27 25.84 13.45
N GLU A 36 -2.79 26.35 12.31
CA GLU A 36 -1.89 25.61 11.42
C GLU A 36 -0.61 25.15 12.14
N GLN A 37 -0.11 25.95 13.09
CA GLN A 37 1.03 25.56 13.94
C GLN A 37 0.72 24.32 14.80
N THR A 38 -0.52 24.19 15.29
CA THR A 38 -0.97 23.03 16.08
C THR A 38 -0.96 21.77 15.22
N VAL A 39 -1.52 21.84 13.99
CA VAL A 39 -1.50 20.72 13.04
C VAL A 39 -0.07 20.37 12.64
N GLY A 40 0.78 21.37 12.39
CA GLY A 40 2.19 21.17 12.07
C GLY A 40 2.99 20.50 13.18
N ARG A 41 2.65 20.73 14.46
CA ARG A 41 3.25 20.01 15.60
C ARG A 41 2.77 18.56 15.67
N TRP A 42 1.49 18.30 15.41
CA TRP A 42 0.96 16.93 15.40
C TRP A 42 1.53 16.09 14.27
N LYS A 43 1.69 16.70 13.09
CA LYS A 43 2.25 16.07 11.89
C LYS A 43 3.64 15.47 12.11
N LYS A 44 4.47 16.11 12.94
CA LYS A 44 5.85 15.66 13.23
C LYS A 44 5.93 14.38 14.07
N GLY A 45 4.81 13.89 14.58
CA GLY A 45 4.79 12.78 15.54
C GLY A 45 5.14 13.23 16.95
N ILE A 46 4.77 12.42 17.95
CA ILE A 46 5.19 12.55 19.35
C ILE A 46 6.17 11.40 19.59
N GLN A 47 7.28 11.65 20.31
CA GLN A 47 8.35 10.67 20.63
C GLN A 47 7.96 9.19 20.46
N GLY A 48 8.46 8.55 19.40
CA GLY A 48 8.21 7.13 19.08
C GLY A 48 7.14 6.86 18.02
N ASP A 49 6.28 7.83 17.69
CA ASP A 49 5.35 7.74 16.55
C ASP A 49 6.06 8.10 15.22
N LEU A 50 5.74 7.34 14.16
CA LEU A 50 6.01 7.72 12.77
C LEU A 50 5.40 9.09 12.46
N SER A 51 6.10 9.89 11.65
CA SER A 51 5.54 11.15 11.18
C SER A 51 4.29 10.89 10.33
N TRP A 52 3.39 11.86 10.25
CA TRP A 52 2.23 11.70 9.37
C TRP A 52 2.61 11.65 7.89
N ASP A 53 3.79 12.14 7.52
CA ASP A 53 4.33 11.96 6.17
C ASP A 53 4.70 10.50 5.91
N ASP A 54 5.34 9.83 6.88
CA ASP A 54 5.67 8.40 6.78
C ASP A 54 4.40 7.54 6.79
N LYS A 55 3.45 7.84 7.69
CA LYS A 55 2.14 7.16 7.72
C LYS A 55 1.36 7.34 6.42
N ARG A 56 1.48 8.52 5.79
CA ARG A 56 0.89 8.79 4.47
C ARG A 56 1.60 7.99 3.38
N ALA A 57 2.92 7.89 3.42
CA ALA A 57 3.66 7.04 2.48
C ALA A 57 3.24 5.57 2.60
N ASP A 58 3.14 5.04 3.82
CA ASP A 58 2.69 3.67 4.09
C ASP A 58 1.22 3.44 3.68
N PHE A 59 0.34 4.40 3.97
CA PHE A 59 -1.07 4.34 3.58
C PHE A 59 -1.25 4.32 2.06
N LEU A 60 -0.48 5.16 1.34
CA LEU A 60 -0.46 5.22 -0.11
C LEU A 60 0.19 4.00 -0.74
N ALA A 61 1.11 3.31 -0.05
CA ALA A 61 1.73 2.10 -0.55
C ALA A 61 0.81 0.85 -0.48
N ALA A 62 -0.28 0.90 0.29
CA ALA A 62 -1.21 -0.21 0.41
C ALA A 62 -2.11 -0.34 -0.86
N PRO A 63 -2.10 -1.50 -1.56
CA PRO A 63 -2.80 -1.67 -2.84
C PRO A 63 -4.31 -1.37 -2.82
N SER A 64 -5.01 -1.68 -1.72
CA SER A 64 -6.43 -1.40 -1.54
C SER A 64 -6.74 0.10 -1.48
N ASN A 65 -5.83 0.90 -0.92
CA ASN A 65 -6.00 2.34 -0.75
C ASN A 65 -5.71 3.09 -2.05
N ILE A 66 -4.73 2.63 -2.84
CA ILE A 66 -4.46 3.14 -4.19
C ILE A 66 -5.71 3.02 -5.06
N LYS A 67 -6.37 1.85 -5.02
CA LYS A 67 -7.60 1.60 -5.77
C LYS A 67 -8.76 2.50 -5.34
N LYS A 68 -8.84 2.86 -4.05
CA LYS A 68 -9.86 3.78 -3.51
C LYS A 68 -9.61 5.21 -4.00
N ILE A 69 -8.38 5.71 -3.88
CA ILE A 69 -7.97 7.05 -4.31
C ILE A 69 -8.18 7.24 -5.82
N LEU A 70 -7.82 6.23 -6.61
CA LEU A 70 -8.08 6.22 -8.05
C LEU A 70 -9.55 6.37 -8.41
N LYS A 71 -10.46 5.70 -7.69
CA LYS A 71 -11.90 5.78 -7.92
C LYS A 71 -12.47 7.16 -7.56
N GLU A 72 -12.00 7.74 -6.47
CA GLU A 72 -12.42 9.10 -6.05
C GLU A 72 -11.96 10.14 -7.07
N GLU A 73 -10.73 10.02 -7.57
CA GLU A 73 -10.19 10.91 -8.60
C GLU A 73 -10.92 10.76 -9.95
N LEU A 74 -11.25 9.53 -10.36
CA LEU A 74 -12.09 9.27 -11.53
C LEU A 74 -13.46 9.94 -11.41
N SER A 75 -14.09 9.87 -10.23
CA SER A 75 -15.36 10.54 -9.98
C SER A 75 -15.21 12.06 -10.02
N ASN A 76 -14.08 12.62 -9.55
CA ASN A 76 -13.81 14.04 -9.57
C ASN A 76 -13.68 14.57 -11.01
N ILE A 77 -12.93 13.86 -11.85
CA ILE A 77 -12.79 14.18 -13.28
C ILE A 77 -14.13 14.05 -14.01
N ALA A 78 -14.91 13.00 -13.74
CA ALA A 78 -16.22 12.78 -14.36
C ALA A 78 -17.23 13.89 -14.06
N ASN A 79 -17.08 14.57 -12.93
CA ASN A 79 -17.89 15.73 -12.54
C ASN A 79 -17.38 17.06 -13.12
N GLY A 80 -16.33 17.04 -13.96
CA GLY A 80 -15.80 18.22 -14.65
C GLY A 80 -14.83 19.06 -13.82
N TYR A 81 -14.32 18.53 -12.70
CA TYR A 81 -13.28 19.20 -11.91
C TYR A 81 -11.88 18.86 -12.42
N ASP A 82 -10.93 19.76 -12.18
CA ASP A 82 -9.54 19.55 -12.55
C ASP A 82 -8.92 18.36 -11.79
N PRO A 83 -8.03 17.58 -12.44
CA PRO A 83 -7.30 16.51 -11.78
C PRO A 83 -6.45 17.08 -10.65
N LYS A 84 -6.63 16.53 -9.44
CA LYS A 84 -5.81 16.79 -8.26
C LYS A 84 -4.57 15.89 -8.23
N ILE A 85 -4.60 14.80 -9.00
CA ILE A 85 -3.51 13.83 -9.11
C ILE A 85 -2.97 13.83 -10.53
N ASP A 86 -1.65 13.77 -10.67
CA ASP A 86 -1.02 13.54 -11.97
C ASP A 86 -1.30 12.09 -12.44
N VAL A 87 -2.29 11.97 -13.31
CA VAL A 87 -2.76 10.70 -13.89
C VAL A 87 -1.64 9.96 -14.64
N LYS A 88 -0.66 10.67 -15.23
CA LYS A 88 0.48 10.03 -15.90
C LYS A 88 1.42 9.39 -14.90
N ALA A 89 1.78 10.12 -13.84
CA ALA A 89 2.61 9.58 -12.77
C ALA A 89 1.92 8.38 -12.09
N LEU A 90 0.61 8.48 -11.87
CA LEU A 90 -0.19 7.42 -11.25
C LEU A 90 -0.34 6.17 -12.14
N SER A 91 -0.48 6.35 -13.45
CA SER A 91 -0.50 5.25 -14.42
C SER A 91 0.85 4.51 -14.47
N ALA A 92 1.96 5.24 -14.38
CA ALA A 92 3.30 4.64 -14.30
C ALA A 92 3.51 3.83 -13.01
N VAL A 93 3.07 4.37 -11.86
CA VAL A 93 3.14 3.67 -10.57
C VAL A 93 2.21 2.46 -10.52
N SER A 94 0.98 2.58 -11.02
CA SER A 94 0.02 1.46 -11.07
C SER A 94 0.54 0.33 -11.96
N SER A 95 1.10 0.66 -13.11
CA SER A 95 1.74 -0.33 -14.01
C SER A 95 2.94 -1.01 -13.35
N ALA A 96 3.72 -0.29 -12.53
CA ALA A 96 4.83 -0.88 -11.78
C ALA A 96 4.31 -1.82 -10.68
N ILE A 97 3.22 -1.46 -10.00
CA ILE A 97 2.58 -2.28 -8.97
C ILE A 97 1.96 -3.53 -9.57
N GLU A 98 1.22 -3.44 -10.69
CA GLU A 98 0.65 -4.61 -11.37
C GLU A 98 1.74 -5.59 -11.83
N LYS A 99 2.86 -5.06 -12.37
CA LYS A 99 4.03 -5.88 -12.70
C LYS A 99 4.65 -6.57 -11.49
N MET A 100 4.55 -5.96 -10.31
CA MET A 100 5.03 -6.52 -9.04
C MET A 100 3.99 -7.42 -8.34
N SER A 101 2.69 -7.20 -8.51
CA SER A 101 1.62 -7.94 -7.81
C SER A 101 1.12 -9.17 -8.56
N ASP A 102 1.12 -9.14 -9.90
CA ASP A 102 0.47 -10.20 -10.68
C ASP A 102 1.37 -11.42 -10.91
N LYS A 103 2.64 -11.33 -10.51
CA LYS A 103 3.58 -12.45 -10.53
C LYS A 103 3.92 -12.83 -9.09
N VAL A 104 3.34 -13.93 -8.59
CA VAL A 104 3.86 -14.63 -7.40
C VAL A 104 5.35 -14.83 -7.65
N ASN A 105 6.25 -14.27 -6.84
CA ASN A 105 7.68 -14.37 -7.15
C ASN A 105 8.18 -15.83 -7.10
N THR A 106 9.28 -16.12 -7.78
CA THR A 106 9.85 -17.48 -7.87
C THR A 106 10.09 -18.12 -6.49
N GLN A 107 10.47 -17.33 -5.48
CA GLN A 107 10.75 -17.83 -4.13
C GLN A 107 9.49 -18.35 -3.41
N VAL A 108 8.35 -17.65 -3.57
CA VAL A 108 7.06 -18.06 -3.02
C VAL A 108 6.57 -19.31 -3.77
N THR A 109 6.69 -19.34 -5.09
CA THR A 109 6.34 -20.53 -5.89
C THR A 109 7.18 -21.75 -5.49
N TYR A 110 8.48 -21.59 -5.27
CA TYR A 110 9.36 -22.66 -4.79
C TYR A 110 8.91 -23.20 -3.44
N SER A 111 8.51 -22.31 -2.52
CA SER A 111 8.05 -22.70 -1.19
C SER A 111 6.78 -23.54 -1.25
N VAL A 112 5.81 -23.14 -2.10
CA VAL A 112 4.57 -23.90 -2.33
C VAL A 112 4.84 -25.26 -2.97
N PHE A 113 5.70 -25.31 -4.00
CA PHE A 113 6.06 -26.58 -4.64
C PHE A 113 6.74 -27.53 -3.67
N LYS A 114 7.66 -27.04 -2.84
CA LYS A 114 8.33 -27.88 -1.83
C LYS A 114 7.32 -28.48 -0.84
N GLU A 115 6.37 -27.69 -0.35
CA GLU A 115 5.33 -28.18 0.55
C GLU A 115 4.44 -29.22 -0.13
N PHE A 116 4.05 -28.96 -1.38
CA PHE A 116 3.29 -29.91 -2.20
C PHE A 116 4.05 -31.21 -2.44
N ASP A 117 5.33 -31.13 -2.82
CA ASP A 117 6.17 -32.29 -3.12
C ASP A 117 6.35 -33.17 -1.88
N LEU A 118 6.52 -32.56 -0.70
CA LEU A 118 6.59 -33.27 0.58
C LEU A 118 5.27 -33.98 0.90
N TRP A 119 4.14 -33.29 0.74
CA TRP A 119 2.82 -33.90 0.94
C TRP A 119 2.57 -35.04 -0.06
N MET A 120 2.90 -34.87 -1.34
CA MET A 120 2.74 -35.91 -2.34
C MET A 120 3.64 -37.11 -2.11
N ALA A 121 4.87 -36.90 -1.61
CA ALA A 121 5.74 -38.01 -1.25
C ALA A 121 5.14 -38.92 -0.15
N GLU A 122 4.25 -38.38 0.69
CA GLU A 122 3.49 -39.18 1.66
C GLU A 122 2.29 -39.91 1.03
N GLN A 123 1.71 -39.39 -0.05
CA GLN A 123 0.54 -39.99 -0.72
C GLN A 123 0.94 -41.04 -1.77
N ASP A 124 1.83 -40.66 -2.68
CA ASP A 124 2.32 -41.47 -3.79
C ASP A 124 3.76 -41.06 -4.14
N PRO A 125 4.76 -41.80 -3.63
CA PRO A 125 6.18 -41.51 -3.87
C PRO A 125 6.59 -41.55 -5.34
N GLU A 126 5.99 -42.42 -6.16
CA GLU A 126 6.36 -42.55 -7.56
C GLU A 126 5.86 -41.35 -8.37
N LEU A 127 4.61 -40.92 -8.11
CA LEU A 127 4.06 -39.73 -8.73
C LEU A 127 4.75 -38.44 -8.28
N ALA A 128 5.19 -38.37 -7.01
CA ALA A 128 5.93 -37.22 -6.48
C ALA A 128 7.22 -36.93 -7.27
N VAL A 129 7.94 -37.97 -7.69
CA VAL A 129 9.17 -37.82 -8.52
C VAL A 129 8.87 -37.11 -9.83
N HIS A 130 7.73 -37.43 -10.46
CA HIS A 130 7.32 -36.77 -11.70
C HIS A 130 6.98 -35.28 -11.48
N PHE A 131 6.28 -34.94 -10.39
CA PHE A 131 5.99 -33.54 -10.08
C PHE A 131 7.25 -32.72 -9.78
N ILE A 132 8.22 -33.28 -9.03
CA ILE A 132 9.49 -32.61 -8.72
C ILE A 132 10.22 -32.17 -10.00
N GLU A 133 10.25 -33.02 -11.04
CA GLU A 133 10.87 -32.69 -12.32
C GLU A 133 10.19 -31.49 -12.99
N TYR A 134 8.85 -31.52 -13.12
CA TYR A 134 8.10 -30.44 -13.76
C TYR A 134 8.09 -29.15 -12.94
N HIS A 135 8.02 -29.23 -11.62
CA HIS A 135 8.16 -28.08 -10.72
C HIS A 135 9.52 -27.40 -10.88
N ARG A 136 10.60 -28.18 -10.97
CA ARG A 136 11.95 -27.65 -11.26
C ARG A 136 11.99 -26.94 -12.61
N LEU A 137 11.47 -27.56 -13.68
CA LEU A 137 11.45 -26.95 -15.02
C LEU A 137 10.64 -25.64 -15.04
N PHE A 138 9.49 -25.62 -14.38
CA PHE A 138 8.66 -24.42 -14.27
C PHE A 138 9.35 -23.30 -13.50
N LEU A 139 10.01 -23.61 -12.37
CA LEU A 139 10.75 -22.61 -11.59
C LEU A 139 11.90 -22.00 -12.39
N LEU A 140 12.62 -22.79 -13.20
CA LEU A 140 13.67 -22.28 -14.09
C LEU A 140 13.11 -21.33 -15.16
N HIS A 141 12.01 -21.72 -15.82
CA HIS A 141 11.32 -20.88 -16.79
C HIS A 141 10.84 -19.56 -16.15
N LYS A 142 10.28 -19.65 -14.95
CA LYS A 142 9.77 -18.51 -14.21
C LYS A 142 10.87 -17.54 -13.78
N ALA A 143 12.00 -18.05 -13.26
CA ALA A 143 13.15 -17.24 -12.87
C ALA A 143 13.73 -16.46 -14.05
N GLN A 144 13.81 -17.09 -15.24
CA GLN A 144 14.26 -16.42 -16.47
C GLN A 144 13.33 -15.27 -16.88
N ASN A 145 12.02 -15.45 -16.72
CA ASN A 145 11.00 -14.44 -17.05
C ASN A 145 10.79 -13.36 -15.97
N GLU A 146 11.44 -13.48 -14.81
CA GLU A 146 11.47 -12.46 -13.76
C GLU A 146 12.70 -11.55 -13.84
N LEU A 147 13.77 -12.01 -14.50
CA LEU A 147 15.00 -11.23 -14.74
C LEU A 147 14.97 -10.40 -16.04
N ALA A 148 13.98 -10.65 -16.91
CA ALA A 148 13.77 -9.97 -18.19
C ALA A 148 12.70 -8.88 -18.09
#